data_AF-A0A931SW63-F1
#
_entry.id   AF-A0A931SW63-F1
#
_cell.length_a   1.000
_cell.length_b   1.000
_cell.length_c   1.000
_cell.angle_alpha   90.00
_cell.angle_beta   90.00
_cell.angle_gamma   90.00
#
_symmetry.space_group_name_H-M   'P 1'
#
loop_
_entity.id
_entity.type
_entity.pdbx_description
1 polymer ?
#
loop_
_entity_poly.entity_id
_entity_poly.type
_entity_poly.pdbx_seq_one_letter_code
_entity_poly.pdbx_strand_id
1 'polypeptide(L)'
;MEEMGAEQAKSLGERAFRLRMMGSLREARGLYLRSLEIWRGLGEQRAIAESLQKLGEIAMDLQWGEEAESSLRESAALWQALGEWNNCSECLWKLGRMARGQGRYADAEDLQQRRGRYREWSRQQWEESMRRRGTGEG
;
A
#
# COMPACT_ATOMS: atom_id res chain seq x y z
N MET A 1 16.03 -3.44 -21.95
CA MET A 1 14.85 -2.56 -21.99
C MET A 1 14.09 -2.58 -20.67
N GLU A 2 13.89 -3.73 -20.03
CA GLU A 2 13.21 -3.86 -18.73
C GLU A 2 13.90 -3.09 -17.59
N GLU A 3 15.23 -3.14 -17.53
CA GLU A 3 16.02 -2.46 -16.49
C GLU A 3 15.90 -0.92 -16.55
N MET A 4 15.82 -0.35 -17.76
CA MET A 4 15.56 1.08 -17.93
C MET A 4 14.14 1.48 -17.53
N GLY A 5 13.16 0.61 -17.76
CA GLY A 5 11.78 0.82 -17.34
C GLY A 5 11.66 0.86 -15.81
N ALA A 6 12.28 -0.10 -15.12
CA ALA A 6 12.25 -0.16 -13.66
C ALA A 6 12.91 1.06 -13.02
N GLU A 7 14.08 1.48 -13.53
CA GLU A 7 14.79 2.66 -13.01
C GLU A 7 14.00 3.95 -13.27
N GLN A 8 13.41 4.09 -14.45
CA GLN A 8 12.53 5.20 -14.78
C GLN A 8 11.32 5.25 -13.83
N ALA A 9 10.67 4.11 -13.57
CA ALA A 9 9.52 4.04 -12.69
C ALA A 9 9.87 4.41 -11.24
N LYS A 10 11.02 3.96 -10.73
CA LYS A 10 11.54 4.38 -9.41
C LYS A 10 11.77 5.88 -9.34
N SER A 11 12.48 6.44 -10.32
CA SER A 11 12.76 7.87 -10.39
C SER A 11 11.49 8.72 -10.39
N LEU A 12 10.46 8.28 -11.14
CA LEU A 12 9.13 8.91 -11.13
C LEU A 12 8.49 8.87 -9.74
N GLY A 13 8.54 7.72 -9.06
CA GLY A 13 8.01 7.54 -7.71
C GLY A 13 8.70 8.43 -6.67
N GLU A 14 10.02 8.54 -6.72
CA GLU A 14 10.79 9.41 -5.81
C GLU A 14 10.48 10.89 -6.03
N ARG A 15 10.35 11.31 -7.29
CA ARG A 15 9.94 12.69 -7.62
C ARG A 15 8.51 12.95 -7.16
N ALA A 16 7.61 11.99 -7.34
CA ALA A 16 6.24 12.07 -6.85
C ALA A 16 6.17 12.22 -5.34
N PHE A 17 6.96 11.43 -4.61
CA PHE A 17 7.07 11.51 -3.16
C PHE A 17 7.51 12.91 -2.70
N ARG A 18 8.55 13.47 -3.31
CA ARG A 18 9.01 14.84 -3.00
C ARG A 18 7.92 15.89 -3.28
N LEU A 19 7.22 15.79 -4.41
CA LEU A 19 6.13 16.70 -4.74
C LEU A 19 4.99 16.63 -3.74
N ARG A 20 4.63 15.43 -3.29
CA ARG A 20 3.63 15.24 -2.23
C ARG A 20 4.06 15.94 -0.94
N MET A 21 5.31 15.77 -0.52
CA MET A 21 5.86 16.43 0.68
C MET A 21 5.85 17.96 0.57
N MET A 22 5.93 18.50 -0.65
CA MET A 22 5.81 19.95 -0.92
C MET A 22 4.36 20.44 -1.07
N GLY A 23 3.36 19.55 -0.97
CA GLY A 23 1.94 19.89 -1.13
C GLY A 23 1.43 19.88 -2.57
N SER A 24 2.28 19.58 -3.56
CA SER A 24 1.91 19.46 -4.99
C SER A 24 1.25 18.11 -5.29
N LEU A 25 0.12 17.85 -4.63
CA LEU A 25 -0.58 16.55 -4.63
C LEU A 25 -1.01 16.08 -6.03
N ARG A 26 -1.54 16.97 -6.87
CA ARG A 26 -2.01 16.63 -8.23
C ARG A 26 -0.86 16.25 -9.16
N GLU A 27 0.28 16.93 -9.05
CA GLU A 27 1.49 16.60 -9.81
C GLU A 27 2.08 15.28 -9.34
N ALA A 28 2.16 15.07 -8.02
CA ALA A 28 2.59 13.81 -7.43
C ALA A 28 1.74 12.63 -7.92
N ARG A 29 0.41 12.78 -7.95
CA ARG A 29 -0.50 11.78 -8.50
C ARG A 29 -0.17 11.44 -9.96
N GLY A 30 0.03 12.45 -10.80
CA GLY A 30 0.36 12.24 -12.21
C GLY A 30 1.64 11.42 -12.41
N LEU A 31 2.65 11.65 -11.58
CA LEU A 31 3.90 10.89 -11.62
C LEU A 31 3.75 9.47 -11.08
N TYR A 32 2.99 9.26 -10.00
CA TYR A 32 2.70 7.91 -9.49
C TYR A 32 1.88 7.08 -10.48
N LEU A 33 0.93 7.68 -11.23
CA LEU A 33 0.20 6.98 -12.29
C LEU A 33 1.14 6.50 -13.40
N ARG A 34 2.06 7.35 -13.86
CA ARG A 34 3.06 6.96 -14.85
C ARG A 34 4.00 5.87 -14.34
N SER A 35 4.41 5.95 -13.08
CA SER A 35 5.21 4.90 -12.42
C SER A 35 4.43 3.58 -12.38
N LEU A 36 3.15 3.62 -11.98
CA LEU A 36 2.25 2.46 -11.92
C LEU A 36 2.07 1.78 -13.29
N GLU A 37 1.89 2.55 -14.36
CA GLU A 37 1.78 2.01 -15.73
C GLU A 37 3.02 1.23 -16.13
N ILE A 38 4.21 1.76 -15.82
CA ILE A 38 5.47 1.06 -16.10
C ILE A 38 5.57 -0.22 -15.25
N TRP A 39 5.27 -0.15 -13.95
CA TRP A 39 5.30 -1.34 -13.08
C TRP A 39 4.32 -2.43 -13.51
N ARG A 40 3.12 -2.04 -13.99
CA ARG A 40 2.16 -2.98 -14.59
C ARG A 40 2.71 -3.62 -15.85
N GLY A 41 3.37 -2.86 -16.71
CA GLY A 41 4.02 -3.39 -17.92
C GLY A 41 5.16 -4.37 -17.60
N LEU A 42 5.87 -4.17 -16.49
CA LEU A 42 6.95 -5.05 -16.02
C LEU A 42 6.45 -6.23 -15.17
N GLY A 43 5.19 -6.23 -14.73
CA GLY A 43 4.64 -7.28 -13.87
C GLY A 43 5.12 -7.25 -12.41
N GLU A 44 5.74 -6.15 -11.97
CA GLU A 44 6.34 -6.01 -10.63
C GLU A 44 5.28 -5.77 -9.55
N GLN A 45 4.62 -6.84 -9.11
CA GLN A 45 3.48 -6.81 -8.17
C GLN A 45 3.74 -5.98 -6.91
N ARG A 46 4.96 -6.07 -6.34
CA ARG A 46 5.35 -5.29 -5.15
C ARG A 46 5.32 -3.78 -5.43
N ALA A 47 5.87 -3.36 -6.57
CA ALA A 47 5.92 -1.95 -6.93
C ALA A 47 4.55 -1.39 -7.39
N ILE A 48 3.72 -2.24 -8.01
CA ILE A 48 2.32 -1.94 -8.32
C ILE A 48 1.55 -1.66 -7.02
N ALA A 49 1.66 -2.56 -6.03
CA ALA A 49 0.99 -2.42 -4.75
C ALA A 49 1.41 -1.14 -4.00
N GLU A 50 2.70 -0.83 -3.99
CA GLU A 50 3.23 0.39 -3.38
C GLU A 50 2.71 1.65 -4.08
N SER A 51 2.74 1.68 -5.42
CA SER A 51 2.27 2.81 -6.21
C SER A 51 0.78 3.08 -5.97
N LEU A 52 -0.05 2.03 -5.93
CA LEU A 52 -1.47 2.12 -5.59
C LEU A 52 -1.71 2.62 -4.16
N GLN A 53 -0.91 2.17 -3.19
CA GLN A 53 -0.99 2.68 -1.82
C GLN A 53 -0.73 4.19 -1.79
N LYS A 54 0.31 4.67 -2.48
CA LYS A 54 0.65 6.10 -2.55
C LYS A 54 -0.40 6.92 -3.29
N LEU A 55 -0.98 6.40 -4.36
CA LEU A 55 -2.12 7.03 -5.04
C LEU A 55 -3.32 7.16 -4.13
N GLY A 56 -3.64 6.10 -3.38
CA GLY A 56 -4.72 6.12 -2.40
C GLY A 56 -4.51 7.16 -1.30
N GLU A 57 -3.28 7.25 -0.78
CA GLU A 57 -2.91 8.28 0.20
C GLU A 57 -3.03 9.71 -0.36
N ILE A 58 -2.58 9.95 -1.59
CA ILE A 58 -2.73 11.26 -2.24
C ILE A 58 -4.21 11.60 -2.47
N ALA A 59 -5.02 10.61 -2.88
CA ALA A 59 -6.45 10.80 -3.04
C ALA A 59 -7.13 11.12 -1.70
N MET A 60 -6.69 10.53 -0.58
CA MET A 60 -7.14 10.94 0.76
C MET A 60 -6.77 12.39 1.07
N ASP A 61 -5.53 12.79 0.79
CA ASP A 61 -5.04 14.15 1.01
C ASP A 61 -5.85 15.17 0.16
N LEU A 62 -6.32 14.75 -1.03
CA LEU A 62 -7.18 15.52 -1.94
C LEU A 62 -8.69 15.41 -1.65
N GLN A 63 -9.10 14.62 -0.65
CA GLN A 63 -10.51 14.32 -0.33
C GLN A 63 -11.28 13.60 -1.46
N TRP A 64 -10.58 12.87 -2.33
CA TRP A 64 -11.16 12.05 -3.39
C TRP A 64 -11.49 10.66 -2.86
N GLY A 65 -12.58 10.56 -2.11
CA GLY A 65 -12.95 9.38 -1.33
C GLY A 65 -13.05 8.09 -2.15
N GLU A 66 -13.71 8.11 -3.31
CA GLU A 66 -13.89 6.92 -4.16
C GLU A 66 -12.56 6.41 -4.72
N GLU A 67 -11.72 7.31 -5.25
CA GLU A 67 -10.41 6.95 -5.79
C GLU A 67 -9.50 6.40 -4.69
N ALA A 68 -9.47 7.06 -3.52
CA ALA A 68 -8.71 6.60 -2.37
C ALA A 68 -9.12 5.18 -1.94
N GLU A 69 -10.43 4.92 -1.87
CA GLU A 69 -10.96 3.62 -1.46
C GLU A 69 -10.62 2.53 -2.48
N SER A 70 -10.76 2.82 -3.78
CA SER A 70 -10.41 1.89 -4.86
C SER A 70 -8.91 1.55 -4.83
N SER A 71 -8.04 2.57 -4.82
CA SER A 71 -6.58 2.35 -4.85
C SER A 71 -6.07 1.61 -3.61
N LEU A 72 -6.58 1.93 -2.42
CA LEU A 72 -6.18 1.25 -1.18
C LEU A 72 -6.69 -0.20 -1.12
N ARG A 73 -7.88 -0.50 -1.67
CA ARG A 73 -8.37 -1.90 -1.74
C ARG A 73 -7.56 -2.74 -2.71
N GLU A 74 -7.25 -2.20 -3.88
CA GLU A 74 -6.40 -2.90 -4.87
C GLU A 74 -5.01 -3.16 -4.29
N SER A 75 -4.41 -2.15 -3.66
CA SER A 75 -3.12 -2.29 -2.97
C SER A 75 -3.16 -3.35 -1.85
N ALA A 76 -4.19 -3.35 -1.00
CA ALA A 76 -4.34 -4.33 0.07
C ALA A 76 -4.46 -5.76 -0.46
N ALA A 77 -5.18 -5.96 -1.57
CA ALA A 77 -5.32 -7.28 -2.21
C ALA A 77 -3.98 -7.79 -2.76
N LEU A 78 -3.18 -6.91 -3.37
CA LEU A 78 -1.84 -7.25 -3.85
C LEU A 78 -0.89 -7.56 -2.68
N TRP A 79 -0.90 -6.75 -1.62
CA TRP A 79 -0.10 -7.02 -0.44
C TRP A 79 -0.46 -8.33 0.24
N GLN A 80 -1.74 -8.67 0.28
CA GLN A 80 -2.21 -9.96 0.74
C GLN A 80 -1.67 -11.11 -0.13
N ALA A 81 -1.73 -10.99 -1.46
CA ALA A 81 -1.21 -12.00 -2.38
C ALA A 81 0.30 -12.21 -2.26
N LEU A 82 1.05 -11.14 -1.93
CA LEU A 82 2.49 -11.17 -1.71
C LEU A 82 2.91 -11.63 -0.31
N GLY A 83 1.95 -11.85 0.61
CA GLY A 83 2.24 -12.18 2.01
C GLY A 83 2.82 -11.01 2.83
N GLU A 84 2.70 -9.78 2.33
CA GLU A 84 3.18 -8.56 2.99
C GLU A 84 2.09 -8.03 3.95
N TRP A 85 1.86 -8.80 5.01
CA TRP A 85 0.74 -8.59 5.95
C TRP A 85 0.74 -7.22 6.63
N ASN A 86 1.93 -6.65 6.89
CA ASN A 86 2.08 -5.33 7.49
C ASN A 86 1.54 -4.22 6.57
N ASN A 87 1.89 -4.27 5.28
CA ASN A 87 1.44 -3.29 4.29
C ASN A 87 -0.07 -3.43 4.03
N CYS A 88 -0.58 -4.67 4.00
CA CYS A 88 -2.02 -4.93 3.94
C CYS A 88 -2.75 -4.32 5.16
N SER A 89 -2.24 -4.53 6.39
CA SER A 89 -2.79 -3.93 7.60
C SER A 89 -2.78 -2.39 7.56
N GLU A 90 -1.76 -1.78 6.95
CA GLU A 90 -1.70 -0.32 6.78
C GLU A 90 -2.80 0.19 5.85
N CYS A 91 -3.01 -0.48 4.71
CA CYS A 91 -4.08 -0.13 3.78
C CYS A 91 -5.46 -0.26 4.43
N LEU A 92 -5.70 -1.35 5.17
CA LEU A 92 -6.96 -1.57 5.91
C LEU A 92 -7.20 -0.51 6.99
N TRP A 93 -6.14 -0.06 7.67
CA TRP A 93 -6.27 1.03 8.64
C TRP A 93 -6.72 2.33 7.99
N LYS A 94 -6.16 2.69 6.83
CA LYS A 94 -6.55 3.90 6.08
C LYS A 94 -8.01 3.80 5.60
N LEU A 95 -8.39 2.66 5.02
CA LEU A 95 -9.78 2.37 4.63
C LEU A 95 -10.74 2.50 5.82
N GLY A 96 -10.38 1.95 6.99
CA GLY A 96 -11.20 2.04 8.19
C GLY A 96 -11.36 3.47 8.68
N ARG A 97 -10.30 4.29 8.60
CA ARG A 97 -10.39 5.73 8.91
C ARG A 97 -11.33 6.46 7.97
N MET A 98 -11.28 6.16 6.68
CA MET A 98 -12.19 6.75 5.69
C MET A 98 -13.64 6.35 5.94
N ALA A 99 -13.90 5.07 6.19
CA ALA A 99 -15.23 4.58 6.52
C ALA A 99 -15.82 5.27 7.76
N ARG A 100 -15.02 5.46 8.82
CA ARG A 100 -15.45 6.24 10.00
C ARG A 100 -15.76 7.69 9.69
N GLY A 101 -14.92 8.35 8.87
CA GLY A 101 -15.13 9.74 8.45
C GLY A 101 -16.43 9.93 7.65
N GLN A 102 -16.86 8.89 6.93
CA GLN A 102 -18.11 8.87 6.16
C GLN A 102 -19.33 8.35 6.97
N GLY A 103 -19.16 8.07 8.26
CA GLY A 103 -20.24 7.52 9.11
C GLY A 103 -20.56 6.03 8.85
N ARG A 104 -19.77 5.33 8.03
CA ARG A 104 -19.90 3.89 7.78
C ARG A 104 -19.21 3.09 8.89
N TYR A 105 -19.80 3.10 10.08
CA TYR A 105 -19.20 2.49 11.27
C TYR A 105 -19.09 0.96 11.18
N ALA A 106 -20.08 0.27 10.60
CA ALA A 106 -20.04 -1.17 10.40
C ALA A 106 -18.87 -1.59 9.50
N ASP A 107 -18.67 -0.90 8.37
CA ASP A 107 -17.53 -1.13 7.47
C ASP A 107 -16.20 -0.88 8.17
N ALA A 108 -16.12 0.18 8.98
CA ALA A 108 -14.92 0.48 9.74
C ALA A 108 -14.58 -0.60 10.77
N GLU A 109 -15.60 -1.19 11.39
CA GLU A 109 -15.43 -2.28 12.34
C GLU A 109 -14.91 -3.55 11.65
N ASP A 110 -15.51 -3.94 10.52
CA ASP A 110 -15.03 -5.06 9.70
C ASP A 110 -13.56 -4.86 9.31
N LEU A 111 -13.21 -3.67 8.81
CA LEU A 111 -11.84 -3.34 8.40
C LEU A 111 -10.86 -3.41 9.57
N GLN A 112 -11.28 -3.00 10.77
CA GLN A 112 -10.46 -3.07 11.98
C GLN A 112 -10.27 -4.52 12.45
N GLN A 113 -11.31 -5.37 12.38
CA GLN A 113 -11.22 -6.79 12.69
C GLN A 113 -10.27 -7.51 11.70
N ARG A 114 -10.42 -7.23 10.39
CA ARG A 114 -9.53 -7.75 9.35
C ARG A 114 -8.08 -7.35 9.61
N ARG A 115 -7.83 -6.06 9.89
CA ARG A 115 -6.49 -5.56 10.25
C ARG A 115 -5.89 -6.30 11.45
N GLY A 116 -6.70 -6.58 12.48
CA GLY A 116 -6.29 -7.36 13.65
C GLY A 116 -5.73 -8.72 13.26
N ARG A 117 -6.48 -9.47 12.42
CA ARG A 117 -6.05 -10.77 11.90
C ARG A 117 -4.73 -10.71 11.13
N TYR A 118 -4.53 -9.70 10.26
CA TYR A 118 -3.27 -9.56 9.52
C TYR A 118 -2.08 -9.23 10.42
N ARG A 119 -2.28 -8.44 11.49
CA ARG A 119 -1.22 -8.17 12.48
C ARG A 119 -0.84 -9.42 13.26
N GLU A 120 -1.82 -10.24 13.61
CA GLU A 120 -1.60 -11.53 14.27
C GLU A 120 -0.88 -12.50 13.34
N TRP A 121 -1.28 -12.61 12.07
CA TRP A 121 -0.56 -13.41 11.08
C TRP A 121 0.87 -12.93 10.88
N SER A 122 1.10 -11.61 10.78
CA SER A 122 2.46 -11.08 10.68
C SER A 122 3.31 -11.47 11.90
N ARG A 123 2.74 -11.43 13.10
CA ARG A 123 3.42 -11.83 14.34
C ARG A 123 3.76 -13.32 14.31
N GLN A 124 2.79 -14.17 13.99
CA GLN A 124 2.98 -15.62 13.95
C GLN A 124 4.02 -16.03 12.90
N GLN A 125 4.00 -15.42 11.72
CA GLN A 125 4.99 -15.69 10.67
C GLN A 125 6.39 -15.22 11.06
N TRP A 126 6.50 -14.09 11.75
CA TRP A 126 7.77 -13.64 12.31
C TRP A 126 8.28 -14.62 13.35
N GLU A 127 7.45 -15.04 14.31
CA GLU A 127 7.80 -16.03 15.34
C GLU A 127 8.19 -17.38 14.73
N GLU A 128 7.46 -17.84 13.72
CA GLU A 128 7.75 -19.08 12.99
C GLU A 128 9.08 -18.99 12.24
N SER A 129 9.33 -17.87 11.54
CA SER A 129 10.61 -17.63 10.87
C SER A 129 11.76 -17.56 11.88
N MET A 130 11.58 -16.92 13.04
CA MET A 130 12.59 -16.87 14.09
C MET A 130 12.86 -18.25 14.70
N ARG A 131 11.81 -19.05 14.93
CA ARG A 131 11.93 -20.45 15.36
C ARG A 131 12.68 -21.30 14.34
N ARG A 132 12.40 -21.13 13.05
CA ARG A 132 13.12 -21.81 11.95
C ARG A 132 14.57 -21.37 11.81
N ARG A 133 14.87 -20.09 12.10
CA ARG A 133 16.23 -19.54 12.07
C ARG A 133 17.10 -19.95 13.25
N GLY A 134 16.50 -20.56 14.28
CA GLY A 134 17.24 -21.12 15.39
C GLY A 134 18.04 -20.08 16.16
N THR A 135 17.42 -19.49 17.19
CA THR A 135 18.16 -19.35 18.45
C THR A 135 18.41 -20.76 18.98
N GLY A 136 19.40 -21.44 18.38
CA GLY A 136 20.28 -22.29 19.15
C GLY A 136 21.12 -21.36 20.04
N GLU A 137 20.49 -20.81 21.06
CA GLU A 137 21.22 -20.34 22.23
C GLU A 137 21.58 -21.60 23.00
N GLY A 138 22.83 -22.04 22.82
CA GLY A 138 23.52 -22.91 23.76
C GLY A 138 24.00 -22.13 24.97
#